data_AF-A0AAD5MNA6-F1
#
_entry.id   AF-A0AAD5MNA6-F1
#
_cell.length_a   1.000
_cell.length_b   1.000
_cell.length_c   1.000
_cell.angle_alpha   90.00
_cell.angle_beta   90.00
_cell.angle_gamma   90.00
#
_symmetry.space_group_name_H-M   'P 1'
#
loop_
_entity.id
_entity.type
_entity.pdbx_description
1 polymer ?
#
loop_
_entity_poly.entity_id
_entity_poly.type
_entity_poly.pdbx_seq_one_letter_code
_entity_poly.pdbx_strand_id
1 'polypeptide(L)'
;MVYYWTVWYVISVIIRLSFAIDSVGKSVIASVNSKWNSTSLIAETSEFISRENEKLFWTFARHVAENCSSVDCASATDEQKYELSLNQASKIISEASVDLLRLSLSLRVFSPVVQLFQKIGTDHEVPCDAFFDVHGITGCQPSQLENAVMTARERDAPELLSVDHVFEFGKEADVIVIVYGEIGSTPWLQLHEKAVELATAGKSKYVLRHYSMATSPTKKISLSGYGVELAIKNTEYKAVDDTNEKKEERDEENLHGFNFKLLKELHPDSKDSLDAFRMHLKEIQELAPLKQWQVQDLSFQASQLIINSDNAIETLKQLSQDFPRHARSISRQSVDHNTRKEIEVNQKEYLVNAGMEPGESALFLNGISLDIDSLDTFQLVDLIKQEERVSTGFFNMGFKREYLSILVNMELSEEENELRCGLQGCISLVFE
;
A
#
# COMPACT_ATOMS: atom_id res chain seq x y z
N MET A 1 -0.70 -62.13 16.82
CA MET A 1 -0.39 -60.77 17.31
C MET A 1 0.47 -59.97 16.34
N VAL A 2 1.52 -60.55 15.74
CA VAL A 2 2.44 -59.83 14.83
C VAL A 2 1.74 -59.29 13.56
N TYR A 3 0.75 -60.02 13.01
CA TYR A 3 0.03 -59.64 11.79
C TYR A 3 -0.89 -58.42 11.96
N TYR A 4 -1.41 -58.17 13.17
CA TYR A 4 -2.26 -57.00 13.43
C TYR A 4 -1.43 -55.72 13.56
N TRP A 5 -0.21 -55.84 14.08
CA TRP A 5 0.72 -54.72 14.22
C TRP A 5 1.28 -54.25 12.87
N THR A 6 1.55 -55.17 11.94
CA THR A 6 2.00 -54.82 10.59
C THR A 6 0.92 -54.12 9.79
N VAL A 7 -0.34 -54.56 9.91
CA VAL A 7 -1.49 -53.91 9.25
C VAL A 7 -1.73 -52.50 9.81
N TRP A 8 -1.67 -52.32 11.13
CA TRP A 8 -1.81 -50.99 11.74
C TRP A 8 -0.67 -50.04 11.38
N TYR A 9 0.57 -50.57 11.29
CA TYR A 9 1.72 -49.78 10.88
C TYR A 9 1.59 -49.30 9.43
N VAL A 10 1.21 -50.20 8.51
CA VAL A 10 0.98 -49.88 7.10
C VAL A 10 -0.17 -48.88 6.93
N ILE A 11 -1.28 -49.05 7.66
CA ILE A 11 -2.39 -48.08 7.66
C ILE A 11 -1.92 -46.71 8.20
N SER A 12 -1.12 -46.68 9.27
CA SER A 12 -0.58 -45.42 9.80
C SER A 12 0.37 -44.72 8.83
N VAL A 13 1.14 -45.49 8.05
CA VAL A 13 2.06 -44.97 7.02
C VAL A 13 1.27 -44.43 5.84
N ILE A 14 0.22 -45.12 5.38
CA ILE A 14 -0.65 -44.65 4.28
C ILE A 14 -1.41 -43.39 4.71
N ILE A 15 -1.91 -43.32 5.93
CA ILE A 15 -2.57 -42.13 6.48
C ILE A 15 -1.57 -40.97 6.55
N ARG A 16 -0.34 -41.19 7.05
CA ARG A 16 0.70 -40.15 7.07
C ARG A 16 1.19 -39.71 5.68
N LEU A 17 1.20 -40.61 4.70
CA LEU A 17 1.49 -40.24 3.30
C LEU A 17 0.33 -39.47 2.64
N SER A 18 -0.91 -39.73 3.05
CA SER A 18 -2.08 -39.02 2.51
C SER A 18 -2.21 -37.59 3.05
N PHE A 19 -1.68 -37.33 4.26
CA PHE A 19 -1.61 -35.98 4.85
C PHE A 19 -0.42 -35.13 4.37
N ALA A 20 0.48 -35.69 3.55
CA ALA A 20 1.64 -34.98 3.01
C ALA A 20 1.50 -34.67 1.51
N ILE A 21 0.29 -34.71 0.97
CA ILE A 21 -0.03 -34.03 -0.28
C ILE A 21 -0.43 -32.62 0.11
N ASP A 22 0.56 -31.75 0.32
CA ASP A 22 0.33 -30.33 0.12
C ASP A 22 -0.22 -30.20 -1.29
N SER A 23 -1.50 -29.88 -1.42
CA SER A 23 -2.03 -29.38 -2.67
C SER A 23 -1.30 -28.06 -2.91
N VAL A 24 -0.14 -28.12 -3.59
CA VAL A 24 0.55 -26.96 -4.10
C VAL A 24 -0.41 -26.32 -5.09
N GLY A 25 -1.20 -25.38 -4.58
CA GLY A 25 -2.14 -24.61 -5.37
C GLY A 25 -1.37 -24.00 -6.52
N LYS A 26 -1.95 -24.03 -7.72
CA LYS A 26 -1.38 -23.30 -8.86
C LYS A 26 -1.45 -21.81 -8.51
N SER A 27 -0.31 -21.20 -8.18
CA SER A 27 -0.21 -19.78 -7.92
C SER A 27 0.36 -19.05 -9.12
N VAL A 28 -0.14 -17.84 -9.36
CA VAL A 28 0.42 -16.91 -10.34
C VAL A 28 1.03 -15.76 -9.56
N ILE A 29 2.33 -15.51 -9.75
CA ILE A 29 3.07 -14.45 -9.05
C ILE A 29 3.50 -13.43 -10.09
N ALA A 30 3.04 -12.19 -9.92
CA ALA A 30 3.51 -11.04 -10.68
C ALA A 30 4.29 -10.11 -9.74
N SER A 31 5.38 -9.52 -10.25
CA SER A 31 6.18 -8.54 -9.52
C SER A 31 6.63 -7.42 -10.44
N VAL A 32 6.56 -6.19 -9.95
CA VAL A 32 7.04 -4.99 -10.64
C VAL A 32 8.31 -4.51 -9.94
N ASN A 33 9.38 -4.34 -10.70
CA ASN A 33 10.65 -3.84 -10.20
C ASN A 33 10.99 -2.50 -10.84
N SER A 34 11.58 -1.61 -10.05
CA SER A 34 12.10 -0.31 -10.51
C SER A 34 13.28 -0.45 -11.48
N LYS A 35 13.58 0.63 -12.19
CA LYS A 35 14.79 0.74 -13.04
C LYS A 35 16.03 1.11 -12.25
N TRP A 36 15.87 1.58 -11.01
CA TRP A 36 16.93 2.01 -10.12
C TRP A 36 17.16 1.02 -8.97
N ASN A 37 18.19 1.29 -8.17
CA ASN A 37 18.61 0.42 -7.08
C ASN A 37 17.91 0.80 -5.77
N SER A 38 18.05 -0.06 -4.76
CA SER A 38 17.55 0.21 -3.42
C SER A 38 18.07 1.53 -2.86
N THR A 39 17.14 2.37 -2.43
CA THR A 39 17.39 3.65 -1.78
C THR A 39 17.43 3.49 -0.26
N SER A 40 18.17 4.38 0.41
CA SER A 40 18.30 4.36 1.87
C SER A 40 16.98 4.73 2.54
N LEU A 41 16.50 3.90 3.46
CA LEU A 41 15.27 4.13 4.21
C LEU A 41 15.35 5.37 5.10
N ILE A 42 16.55 5.70 5.59
CA ILE A 42 16.80 6.92 6.37
C ILE A 42 16.58 8.15 5.48
N ALA A 43 17.09 8.10 4.24
CA ALA A 43 16.91 9.18 3.26
C ALA A 43 15.44 9.33 2.84
N GLU A 44 14.75 8.23 2.56
CA GLU A 44 13.31 8.28 2.26
C GLU A 44 12.49 8.85 3.44
N THR A 45 12.88 8.54 4.68
CA THR A 45 12.26 9.09 5.89
C THR A 45 12.52 10.59 6.04
N SER A 46 13.75 11.05 5.78
CA SER A 46 14.04 12.49 5.82
C SER A 46 13.26 13.26 4.76
N GLU A 47 13.07 12.69 3.57
CA GLU A 47 12.23 13.28 2.51
C GLU A 47 10.74 13.30 2.86
N PHE A 48 10.24 12.29 3.58
CA PHE A 48 8.89 12.34 4.12
C PHE A 48 8.73 13.51 5.10
N ILE A 49 9.68 13.65 6.03
CA ILE A 49 9.63 14.68 7.08
C ILE A 49 9.77 16.09 6.46
N SER A 50 10.63 16.26 5.44
CA SER A 50 10.80 17.55 4.76
C SER A 50 9.50 18.02 4.08
N ARG A 51 8.70 17.10 3.55
CA ARG A 51 7.39 17.40 2.95
C ARG A 51 6.33 17.79 3.97
N GLU A 52 6.42 17.31 5.20
CA GLU A 52 5.59 17.78 6.30
C GLU A 52 6.03 19.18 6.73
N ASN A 53 7.31 19.35 7.00
CA ASN A 53 7.88 20.63 7.37
C ASN A 53 9.40 20.64 7.11
N GLU A 54 9.85 21.50 6.21
CA GLU A 54 11.25 21.65 5.82
C GLU A 54 12.18 21.88 7.03
N LYS A 55 11.71 22.57 8.08
CA LYS A 55 12.49 22.83 9.29
C LYS A 55 12.81 21.56 10.09
N LEU A 56 11.94 20.55 9.99
CA LEU A 56 12.09 19.28 10.70
C LEU A 56 13.13 18.37 10.04
N PHE A 57 13.44 18.57 8.75
CA PHE A 57 14.46 17.81 8.03
C PHE A 57 15.81 17.83 8.76
N TRP A 58 16.31 19.03 9.06
CA TRP A 58 17.60 19.21 9.74
C TRP A 58 17.57 18.76 11.20
N THR A 59 16.39 18.79 11.82
CA THR A 59 16.21 18.23 13.16
C THR A 59 16.31 16.71 13.16
N PHE A 60 15.67 16.05 12.19
CA PHE A 60 15.80 14.62 11.98
C PHE A 60 17.23 14.20 11.65
N ALA A 61 17.89 14.90 10.71
CA ALA A 61 19.28 14.62 10.34
C ALA A 61 20.23 14.67 11.55
N ARG A 62 20.02 15.64 12.47
CA ARG A 62 20.77 15.75 13.72
C ARG A 62 20.52 14.58 14.67
N HIS A 63 19.26 14.20 14.89
CA HIS A 63 18.93 13.05 15.74
C HIS A 63 19.51 11.74 15.21
N VAL A 64 19.51 11.56 13.89
CA VAL A 64 20.15 10.41 13.25
C VAL A 64 21.68 10.48 13.42
N ALA A 65 22.30 11.64 13.21
CA ALA A 65 23.74 11.84 13.40
C ALA A 65 24.19 11.50 14.83
N GLU A 66 23.48 11.99 15.84
CA GLU A 66 23.77 11.72 17.26
C GLU A 66 23.69 10.22 17.58
N ASN A 67 22.65 9.53 17.09
CA ASN A 67 22.46 8.12 17.36
C ASN A 67 23.46 7.24 16.58
N CYS A 68 23.70 7.55 15.31
CA CYS A 68 24.66 6.86 14.45
C CYS A 68 26.13 7.12 14.83
N SER A 69 26.40 8.12 15.66
CA SER A 69 27.72 8.28 16.29
C SER A 69 27.99 7.22 17.35
N SER A 70 26.92 6.64 17.94
CA SER A 70 27.01 5.60 18.98
C SER A 70 26.84 4.18 18.44
N VAL A 71 26.07 4.03 17.36
CA VAL A 71 25.80 2.76 16.66
C VAL A 71 26.27 2.92 15.22
N ASP A 72 27.12 2.02 14.73
CA ASP A 72 27.59 2.08 13.34
C ASP A 72 26.44 1.83 12.35
N CYS A 73 25.81 2.91 11.89
CA CYS A 73 24.70 2.87 10.94
C CYS A 73 25.13 2.40 9.55
N ALA A 74 26.42 2.37 9.23
CA ALA A 74 26.91 1.85 7.95
C ALA A 74 26.81 0.32 7.88
N SER A 75 26.99 -0.37 9.00
CA SER A 75 26.88 -1.84 9.10
C SER A 75 25.50 -2.35 9.52
N ALA A 76 24.56 -1.44 9.80
CA ALA A 76 23.19 -1.78 10.18
C ALA A 76 22.40 -2.43 9.04
N THR A 77 21.55 -3.41 9.38
CA THR A 77 20.62 -4.03 8.42
C THR A 77 19.51 -3.07 8.00
N ASP A 78 18.85 -3.34 6.87
CA ASP A 78 17.71 -2.51 6.43
C ASP A 78 16.59 -2.44 7.48
N GLU A 79 16.34 -3.54 8.20
CA GLU A 79 15.38 -3.59 9.31
C GLU A 79 15.82 -2.68 10.48
N GLN A 80 17.10 -2.72 10.86
CA GLN A 80 17.63 -1.83 11.90
C GLN A 80 17.56 -0.36 11.48
N LYS A 81 17.86 -0.06 10.20
CA LYS A 81 17.73 1.30 9.64
C LYS A 81 16.28 1.76 9.62
N TYR A 82 15.34 0.88 9.29
CA TYR A 82 13.90 1.15 9.34
C TYR A 82 13.45 1.51 10.77
N GLU A 83 13.73 0.63 11.73
CA GLU A 83 13.36 0.84 13.14
C GLU A 83 14.02 2.10 13.72
N LEU A 84 15.30 2.35 13.41
CA LEU A 84 15.99 3.56 13.83
C LEU A 84 15.32 4.82 13.25
N SER A 85 14.95 4.79 11.97
CA SER A 85 14.28 5.90 11.30
C SER A 85 12.93 6.21 11.94
N LEU A 86 12.10 5.18 12.19
CA LEU A 86 10.81 5.35 12.86
C LEU A 86 10.97 5.88 14.29
N ASN A 87 11.94 5.37 15.05
CA ASN A 87 12.19 5.79 16.42
C ASN A 87 12.72 7.23 16.53
N GLN A 88 13.46 7.72 15.53
CA GLN A 88 13.83 9.14 15.50
C GLN A 88 12.69 10.02 14.97
N ALA A 89 11.94 9.55 13.97
CA ALA A 89 10.80 10.29 13.44
C ALA A 89 9.71 10.51 14.50
N SER A 90 9.39 9.49 15.32
CA SER A 90 8.36 9.58 16.36
C SER A 90 8.63 10.62 17.45
N LYS A 91 9.87 11.11 17.57
CA LYS A 91 10.21 12.21 18.48
C LYS A 91 9.91 13.60 17.90
N ILE A 92 9.64 13.67 16.60
CA ILE A 92 9.58 14.90 15.82
C ILE A 92 8.18 15.12 15.23
N ILE A 93 7.53 14.05 14.76
CA ILE A 93 6.21 14.09 14.11
C ILE A 93 5.12 13.40 14.96
N SER A 94 3.85 13.65 14.65
CA SER A 94 2.69 13.06 15.34
C SER A 94 2.62 11.55 15.15
N GLU A 95 1.93 10.84 16.06
CA GLU A 95 1.70 9.39 15.93
C GLU A 95 0.99 9.03 14.61
N ALA A 96 -0.02 9.82 14.22
CA ALA A 96 -0.70 9.66 12.93
C ALA A 96 0.25 9.84 11.73
N SER A 97 1.14 10.83 11.78
CA SER A 97 2.16 11.03 10.76
C SER A 97 3.18 9.88 10.72
N VAL A 98 3.49 9.24 11.85
CA VAL A 98 4.34 8.02 11.89
C VAL A 98 3.66 6.85 11.19
N ASP A 99 2.36 6.66 11.37
CA ASP A 99 1.61 5.62 10.65
C ASP A 99 1.59 5.87 9.14
N LEU A 100 1.43 7.12 8.71
CA LEU A 100 1.56 7.50 7.31
C LEU A 100 2.99 7.32 6.78
N LEU A 101 4.01 7.54 7.61
CA LEU A 101 5.40 7.26 7.27
C LEU A 101 5.61 5.76 7.02
N ARG A 102 5.06 4.87 7.85
CA ARG A 102 5.13 3.41 7.64
C ARG A 102 4.54 3.01 6.29
N LEU A 103 3.37 3.56 5.95
CA LEU A 103 2.74 3.33 4.65
C LEU A 103 3.59 3.89 3.51
N SER A 104 4.11 5.10 3.65
CA SER A 104 4.95 5.78 2.66
C SER A 104 6.26 5.02 2.37
N LEU A 105 6.89 4.45 3.40
CA LEU A 105 8.09 3.62 3.26
C LEU A 105 7.78 2.27 2.61
N SER A 106 6.61 1.69 2.91
CA SER A 106 6.14 0.45 2.27
C SER A 106 5.90 0.66 0.77
N LEU A 107 5.31 1.81 0.40
CA LEU A 107 5.07 2.20 -0.99
C LEU A 107 6.29 2.77 -1.70
N ARG A 108 7.38 3.07 -0.98
CA ARG A 108 8.62 3.67 -1.51
C ARG A 108 8.37 5.01 -2.23
N VAL A 109 7.44 5.81 -1.69
CA VAL A 109 6.97 7.09 -2.28
C VAL A 109 8.14 8.04 -2.58
N PHE A 110 9.12 8.13 -1.67
CA PHE A 110 10.25 9.06 -1.79
C PHE A 110 11.50 8.46 -2.44
N SER A 111 11.48 7.18 -2.81
CA SER A 111 12.58 6.54 -3.52
C SER A 111 12.98 7.24 -4.82
N PRO A 112 12.06 7.73 -5.67
CA PRO A 112 12.42 8.48 -6.88
C PRO A 112 13.21 9.77 -6.60
N VAL A 113 12.90 10.48 -5.52
CA VAL A 113 13.60 11.72 -5.13
C VAL A 113 15.01 11.40 -4.65
N VAL A 114 15.17 10.36 -3.83
CA VAL A 114 16.50 9.90 -3.40
C VAL A 114 17.32 9.45 -4.62
N GLN A 115 16.70 8.74 -5.57
CA GLN A 115 17.36 8.30 -6.80
C GLN A 115 17.80 9.49 -7.68
N LEU A 116 17.03 10.58 -7.72
CA LEU A 116 17.43 11.80 -8.43
C LEU A 116 18.75 12.34 -7.88
N PHE A 117 18.85 12.50 -6.56
CA PHE A 117 20.10 12.97 -5.93
C PHE A 117 21.26 12.01 -6.13
N GLN A 118 21.03 10.70 -6.02
CA GLN A 118 22.05 9.69 -6.29
C GLN A 118 22.57 9.78 -7.72
N LYS A 119 21.69 9.99 -8.71
CA LYS A 119 22.08 10.13 -10.10
C LYS A 119 22.95 11.38 -10.32
N ILE A 120 22.54 12.52 -9.78
CA ILE A 120 23.32 13.77 -9.83
C ILE A 120 24.69 13.57 -9.17
N GLY A 121 24.74 12.97 -7.99
CA GLY A 121 25.98 12.70 -7.28
C GLY A 121 26.93 11.77 -8.04
N THR A 122 26.38 10.75 -8.71
CA THR A 122 27.16 9.80 -9.53
C THR A 122 27.80 10.47 -10.74
N ASP A 123 27.13 11.47 -11.33
CA ASP A 123 27.63 12.18 -12.51
C ASP A 123 28.85 13.08 -12.20
N HIS A 124 29.15 13.36 -10.92
CA HIS A 124 30.39 14.03 -10.52
C HIS A 124 31.63 13.11 -10.52
N GLU A 125 31.43 11.78 -10.60
CA GLU A 125 32.51 10.77 -10.66
C GLU A 125 33.57 10.87 -9.53
N VAL A 126 33.17 11.33 -8.33
CA VAL A 126 34.08 11.48 -7.18
C VAL A 126 34.23 10.15 -6.44
N PRO A 127 35.47 9.62 -6.24
CA PRO A 127 35.70 8.31 -5.64
C PRO A 127 35.64 8.34 -4.10
N CYS A 128 34.52 8.82 -3.55
CA CYS A 128 34.30 8.98 -2.11
C CYS A 128 32.87 8.62 -1.73
N ASP A 129 32.67 8.05 -0.53
CA ASP A 129 31.33 7.73 0.00
C ASP A 129 30.50 8.98 0.30
N ALA A 130 31.17 10.08 0.66
CA ALA A 130 30.60 11.41 0.77
C ALA A 130 31.59 12.44 0.22
N PHE A 131 31.06 13.49 -0.41
CA PHE A 131 31.86 14.57 -0.96
C PHE A 131 31.07 15.88 -0.93
N PHE A 132 31.77 17.00 -1.10
CA PHE A 132 31.16 18.32 -1.26
C PHE A 132 31.36 18.82 -2.69
N ASP A 133 30.49 19.71 -3.14
CA ASP A 133 30.66 20.57 -4.29
C ASP A 133 30.46 22.03 -3.86
N VAL A 134 31.48 22.86 -4.09
CA VAL A 134 31.42 24.31 -3.93
C VAL A 134 31.75 24.94 -5.27
N HIS A 135 30.73 25.38 -6.02
CA HIS A 135 30.87 26.09 -7.31
C HIS A 135 31.75 25.34 -8.34
N GLY A 136 31.65 24.00 -8.39
CA GLY A 136 32.40 23.14 -9.31
C GLY A 136 33.71 22.58 -8.76
N ILE A 137 34.13 22.94 -7.54
CA ILE A 137 35.25 22.28 -6.85
C ILE A 137 34.68 21.21 -5.95
N THR A 138 35.02 19.96 -6.24
CA THR A 138 34.65 18.80 -5.45
C THR A 138 35.78 18.33 -4.54
N GLY A 139 35.44 17.82 -3.36
CA GLY A 139 36.41 17.21 -2.46
C GLY A 139 35.74 16.38 -1.38
N CYS A 140 36.55 15.62 -0.62
CA CYS A 140 36.02 14.65 0.34
C CYS A 140 36.42 14.96 1.79
N GLN A 141 37.31 15.93 1.99
CA GLN A 141 37.88 16.25 3.30
C GLN A 141 37.39 17.60 3.81
N PRO A 142 37.09 17.74 5.12
CA PRO A 142 36.64 19.01 5.71
C PRO A 142 37.61 20.19 5.52
N SER A 143 38.91 19.92 5.49
CA SER A 143 39.93 20.95 5.23
C SER A 143 39.89 21.51 3.80
N GLN A 144 39.57 20.65 2.83
CA GLN A 144 39.41 21.06 1.44
C GLN A 144 38.14 21.90 1.26
N LEU A 145 37.08 21.59 2.02
CA LEU A 145 35.82 22.34 1.99
C LEU A 145 36.03 23.81 2.38
N GLU A 146 36.76 24.06 3.46
CA GLU A 146 37.06 25.43 3.91
C GLU A 146 37.83 26.23 2.85
N ASN A 147 38.83 25.62 2.23
CA ASN A 147 39.60 26.23 1.13
C ASN A 147 38.73 26.50 -0.11
N ALA A 148 37.80 25.59 -0.44
CA ALA A 148 36.90 25.73 -1.58
C ALA A 148 35.92 26.90 -1.39
N VAL A 149 35.41 27.11 -0.16
CA VAL A 149 34.54 28.24 0.19
C VAL A 149 35.28 29.57 0.07
N MET A 150 36.55 29.63 0.47
CA MET A 150 37.36 30.86 0.35
C MET A 150 37.58 31.31 -1.11
N THR A 151 37.63 30.35 -2.05
CA THR A 151 37.87 30.59 -3.48
C THR A 151 36.59 30.57 -4.32
N ALA A 152 35.42 30.48 -3.69
CA ALA A 152 34.15 30.28 -4.39
C ALA A 152 33.64 31.52 -5.13
N ARG A 153 33.95 32.73 -4.64
CA ARG A 153 33.46 34.00 -5.20
C ARG A 153 33.96 34.29 -6.62
N GLU A 154 35.01 33.60 -7.06
CA GLU A 154 35.60 33.75 -8.38
C GLU A 154 34.90 32.87 -9.44
N ARG A 155 33.93 32.05 -9.02
CA ARG A 155 33.30 31.01 -9.84
C ARG A 155 31.77 31.13 -9.79
N ASP A 156 31.14 30.70 -10.88
CA ASP A 156 29.68 30.74 -11.00
C ASP A 156 28.99 29.85 -9.96
N ALA A 157 27.96 30.40 -9.31
CA ALA A 157 27.18 29.66 -8.33
C ALA A 157 26.29 28.62 -9.02
N PRO A 158 26.20 27.39 -8.48
CA PRO A 158 25.32 26.37 -9.04
C PRO A 158 23.85 26.73 -8.79
N GLU A 159 22.98 26.33 -9.72
CA GLU A 159 21.53 26.43 -9.50
C GLU A 159 21.04 25.38 -8.51
N LEU A 160 20.22 25.82 -7.56
CA LEU A 160 19.56 24.93 -6.61
C LEU A 160 18.26 24.39 -7.20
N LEU A 161 17.99 23.13 -6.93
CA LEU A 161 16.76 22.46 -7.30
C LEU A 161 15.66 22.83 -6.31
N SER A 162 14.40 22.80 -6.76
CA SER A 162 13.24 23.03 -5.89
C SER A 162 13.08 21.99 -4.77
N VAL A 163 13.76 20.85 -4.89
CA VAL A 163 13.77 19.76 -3.91
C VAL A 163 14.98 19.81 -2.98
N ASP A 164 15.91 20.76 -3.17
CA ASP A 164 17.09 20.87 -2.32
C ASP A 164 16.75 21.36 -0.91
N HIS A 165 17.33 20.71 0.09
CA HIS A 165 17.16 21.11 1.49
C HIS A 165 18.22 22.14 1.86
N VAL A 166 17.81 23.39 2.09
CA VAL A 166 18.70 24.49 2.47
C VAL A 166 18.71 24.67 3.99
N PHE A 167 19.90 24.68 4.58
CA PHE A 167 20.05 24.90 6.02
C PHE A 167 19.56 26.30 6.42
N GLU A 168 18.88 26.39 7.57
CA GLU A 168 18.24 27.65 8.03
C GLU A 168 19.23 28.79 8.25
N PHE A 169 20.44 28.46 8.73
CA PHE A 169 21.49 29.44 8.98
C PHE A 169 22.36 29.62 7.73
N GLY A 170 22.71 30.87 7.40
CA GLY A 170 23.52 31.19 6.22
C GLY A 170 22.76 31.23 4.89
N LYS A 171 21.41 31.28 4.91
CA LYS A 171 20.56 31.35 3.70
C LYS A 171 20.84 32.55 2.80
N GLU A 172 21.33 33.65 3.36
CA GLU A 172 21.65 34.89 2.61
C GLU A 172 23.07 34.89 2.02
N ALA A 173 23.86 33.84 2.24
CA ALA A 173 25.23 33.78 1.72
C ALA A 173 25.24 33.50 0.20
N ASP A 174 26.14 34.19 -0.50
CA ASP A 174 26.36 34.05 -1.95
C ASP A 174 27.06 32.74 -2.33
N VAL A 175 27.83 32.16 -1.39
CA VAL A 175 28.60 30.94 -1.63
C VAL A 175 27.74 29.73 -1.28
N ILE A 176 27.52 28.84 -2.25
CA ILE A 176 26.72 27.63 -2.08
C ILE A 176 27.64 26.42 -1.86
N VAL A 177 27.37 25.68 -0.79
CA VAL A 177 28.04 24.43 -0.43
C VAL A 177 27.01 23.30 -0.49
N ILE A 178 27.19 22.37 -1.41
CA ILE A 178 26.35 21.17 -1.55
C ILE A 178 27.14 19.99 -1.00
N VAL A 179 26.64 19.31 0.03
CA VAL A 179 27.22 18.05 0.52
C VAL A 179 26.39 16.89 0.01
N TYR A 180 27.08 15.96 -0.62
CA TYR A 180 26.56 14.67 -1.05
C TYR A 180 26.99 13.60 -0.05
N GLY A 181 26.03 12.89 0.55
CA GLY A 181 26.35 11.76 1.41
C GLY A 181 25.13 11.06 2.00
N GLU A 182 25.37 9.92 2.65
CA GLU A 182 24.33 9.14 3.33
C GLU A 182 24.23 9.63 4.77
N ILE A 183 23.03 10.06 5.17
CA ILE A 183 22.75 10.52 6.54
C ILE A 183 23.07 9.39 7.51
N GLY A 184 23.87 9.69 8.54
CA GLY A 184 24.31 8.73 9.55
C GLY A 184 25.63 8.03 9.21
N SER A 185 26.22 8.25 8.04
CA SER A 185 27.57 7.77 7.73
C SER A 185 28.65 8.68 8.31
N THR A 186 29.78 8.10 8.73
CA THR A 186 30.93 8.85 9.28
C THR A 186 31.51 9.88 8.29
N PRO A 187 31.72 9.56 7.00
CA PRO A 187 32.23 10.53 6.03
C PRO A 187 31.29 11.73 5.84
N TRP A 188 29.97 11.48 5.82
CA TRP A 188 28.98 12.55 5.76
C TRP A 188 29.03 13.42 7.02
N LEU A 189 29.11 12.82 8.22
CA LEU A 189 29.10 13.56 9.48
C LEU A 189 30.24 14.58 9.56
N GLN A 190 31.45 14.19 9.15
CA GLN A 190 32.62 15.08 9.14
C GLN A 190 32.42 16.30 8.22
N LEU A 191 31.85 16.09 7.04
CA LEU A 191 31.53 17.17 6.10
C LEU A 191 30.35 18.02 6.58
N HIS A 192 29.34 17.38 7.17
CA HIS A 192 28.15 18.02 7.72
C HIS A 192 28.51 18.99 8.84
N GLU A 193 29.30 18.55 9.84
CA GLU A 193 29.73 19.42 10.94
C GLU A 193 30.47 20.66 10.45
N LYS A 194 31.39 20.49 9.49
CA LYS A 194 32.14 21.61 8.93
C LYS A 194 31.25 22.54 8.09
N ALA A 195 30.32 22.01 7.31
CA ALA A 195 29.38 22.81 6.54
C ALA A 195 28.42 23.60 7.45
N VAL A 196 27.96 23.01 8.56
CA VAL A 196 27.15 23.68 9.58
C VAL A 196 27.94 24.79 10.27
N GLU A 197 29.22 24.57 10.62
CA GLU A 197 30.10 25.61 11.17
C GLU A 197 30.22 26.81 10.22
N LEU A 198 30.46 26.56 8.93
CA LEU A 198 30.59 27.62 7.91
C LEU A 198 29.27 28.36 7.66
N ALA A 199 28.15 27.65 7.66
CA ALA A 199 26.82 28.22 7.44
C ALA A 199 26.32 29.04 8.64
N THR A 200 26.54 28.55 9.86
CA THR A 200 26.24 29.31 11.10
C THR A 200 27.10 30.56 11.25
N ALA A 201 28.34 30.54 10.75
CA ALA A 201 29.19 31.72 10.63
C ALA A 201 28.78 32.68 9.51
N GLY A 202 27.74 32.37 8.73
CA GLY A 202 27.24 33.19 7.62
C GLY A 202 28.16 33.21 6.39
N LYS A 203 29.11 32.26 6.29
CA LYS A 203 30.09 32.21 5.19
C LYS A 203 29.56 31.48 3.95
N SER A 204 28.61 30.57 4.12
CA SER A 204 28.06 29.74 3.04
C SER A 204 26.61 29.35 3.26
N LYS A 205 25.89 29.13 2.17
CA LYS A 205 24.58 28.49 2.12
C LYS A 205 24.79 26.99 2.01
N TYR A 206 24.37 26.25 3.03
CA TYR A 206 24.57 24.80 3.10
C TYR A 206 23.35 24.04 2.57
N VAL A 207 23.59 23.09 1.66
CA VAL A 207 22.61 22.18 1.07
C VAL A 207 23.06 20.74 1.24
N LEU A 208 22.12 19.84 1.57
CA LEU A 208 22.35 18.40 1.63
C LEU A 208 21.62 17.69 0.50
N ARG A 209 22.34 16.85 -0.25
CA ARG A 209 21.79 15.93 -1.26
C ARG A 209 22.12 14.48 -0.88
N HIS A 210 21.13 13.60 -1.00
CA HIS A 210 21.30 12.19 -0.67
C HIS A 210 22.21 11.49 -1.68
N TYR A 211 23.28 10.86 -1.19
CA TYR A 211 24.21 10.12 -2.03
C TYR A 211 24.77 8.93 -1.27
N SER A 212 24.94 7.80 -1.94
CA SER A 212 25.61 6.62 -1.37
C SER A 212 26.33 5.92 -2.51
N MET A 213 27.59 5.56 -2.29
CA MET A 213 28.38 4.88 -3.30
C MET A 213 27.93 3.42 -3.39
N ALA A 214 27.58 2.95 -4.59
CA ALA A 214 27.10 1.60 -4.81
C ALA A 214 28.22 0.56 -4.62
N THR A 215 28.42 0.12 -3.38
CA THR A 215 29.47 -0.86 -2.99
C THR A 215 28.97 -2.31 -2.98
N SER A 216 27.65 -2.53 -3.05
CA SER A 216 27.00 -3.86 -2.96
C SER A 216 26.25 -4.23 -4.24
N PRO A 217 25.96 -5.53 -4.49
CA PRO A 217 25.24 -5.94 -5.69
C PRO A 217 23.87 -5.25 -5.75
N THR A 218 23.64 -4.59 -6.88
CA THR A 218 22.50 -3.72 -7.15
C THR A 218 21.18 -4.48 -7.07
N LYS A 219 20.50 -4.41 -5.92
CA LYS A 219 19.13 -4.93 -5.77
C LYS A 219 18.15 -3.85 -6.24
N LYS A 220 17.37 -4.17 -7.26
CA LYS A 220 16.25 -3.34 -7.70
C LYS A 220 15.16 -3.33 -6.64
N ILE A 221 14.49 -2.19 -6.49
CA ILE A 221 13.36 -2.06 -5.57
C ILE A 221 12.15 -2.74 -6.20
N SER A 222 11.51 -3.66 -5.46
CA SER A 222 10.15 -4.11 -5.76
C SER A 222 9.18 -2.98 -5.45
N LEU A 223 8.50 -2.49 -6.48
CA LEU A 223 7.53 -1.41 -6.34
C LEU A 223 6.22 -1.96 -5.80
N SER A 224 5.43 -1.07 -5.20
CA SER A 224 4.07 -1.33 -4.71
C SER A 224 3.11 -0.28 -5.29
N GLY A 225 1.81 -0.44 -5.05
CA GLY A 225 0.79 0.51 -5.55
C GLY A 225 0.19 0.14 -6.91
N TYR A 226 0.33 -1.11 -7.37
CA TYR A 226 -0.32 -1.61 -8.58
C TYR A 226 -1.27 -2.77 -8.26
N GLY A 227 -2.34 -2.88 -9.05
CA GLY A 227 -3.22 -4.05 -9.09
C GLY A 227 -2.77 -5.05 -10.14
N VAL A 228 -3.04 -6.34 -9.89
CA VAL A 228 -2.86 -7.41 -10.88
C VAL A 228 -4.22 -8.04 -11.11
N GLU A 229 -4.65 -8.07 -12.36
CA GLU A 229 -5.88 -8.74 -12.76
C GLU A 229 -5.58 -10.00 -13.59
N LEU A 230 -6.42 -11.02 -13.41
CA LEU A 230 -6.46 -12.20 -14.27
C LEU A 230 -7.74 -12.18 -15.08
N ALA A 231 -7.70 -11.48 -16.21
CA ALA A 231 -8.84 -11.36 -17.11
C ALA A 231 -9.16 -12.71 -17.81
N ILE A 232 -10.39 -13.18 -17.63
CA ILE A 232 -10.91 -14.36 -18.33
C ILE A 232 -11.33 -13.94 -19.74
N LYS A 233 -10.55 -14.29 -20.76
CA LYS A 233 -10.83 -13.88 -22.15
C LYS A 233 -12.03 -14.57 -22.80
N ASN A 234 -12.32 -15.82 -22.43
CA ASN A 234 -13.43 -16.58 -23.01
C ASN A 234 -14.59 -16.67 -22.01
N THR A 235 -15.39 -15.60 -21.92
CA THR A 235 -16.67 -15.61 -21.20
C THR A 235 -17.86 -15.96 -22.11
N GLU A 236 -17.69 -15.85 -23.44
CA GLU A 236 -18.78 -15.89 -24.43
C GLU A 236 -19.34 -17.29 -24.76
N TYR A 237 -18.70 -18.39 -24.39
CA TYR A 237 -19.13 -19.72 -24.86
C TYR A 237 -20.32 -20.34 -24.12
N LYS A 238 -20.94 -19.67 -23.13
CA LYS A 238 -21.94 -20.34 -22.28
C LYS A 238 -23.10 -19.49 -21.74
N ALA A 239 -23.53 -18.44 -22.44
CA ALA A 239 -24.94 -18.05 -22.33
C ALA A 239 -25.75 -19.09 -23.10
N VAL A 240 -26.09 -20.20 -22.43
CA VAL A 240 -26.94 -21.23 -23.03
C VAL A 240 -28.28 -20.58 -23.31
N ASP A 241 -28.64 -20.49 -24.59
CA ASP A 241 -29.98 -20.14 -25.02
C ASP A 241 -30.94 -21.22 -24.50
N ASP A 242 -31.69 -20.90 -23.45
CA ASP A 242 -32.64 -21.80 -22.77
C ASP A 242 -33.78 -22.27 -23.71
N THR A 243 -33.84 -21.80 -24.96
CA THR A 243 -34.90 -22.16 -25.90
C THR A 243 -34.71 -23.52 -26.58
N ASN A 244 -33.54 -24.19 -26.46
CA ASN A 244 -33.28 -25.44 -27.20
C ASN A 244 -32.49 -26.56 -26.50
N GLU A 245 -32.34 -26.57 -25.17
CA GLU A 245 -31.77 -27.75 -24.50
C GLU A 245 -32.87 -28.77 -24.15
N LYS A 246 -33.05 -29.74 -25.06
CA LYS A 246 -33.44 -31.08 -24.61
C LYS A 246 -32.41 -31.51 -23.56
N LYS A 247 -32.90 -31.97 -22.41
CA LYS A 247 -32.15 -32.54 -21.30
C LYS A 247 -31.18 -33.64 -21.79
N GLU A 248 -30.02 -33.27 -22.30
CA GLU A 248 -28.88 -34.17 -22.37
C GLU A 248 -28.20 -34.07 -21.01
N GLU A 249 -28.65 -34.93 -20.10
CA GLU A 249 -27.88 -35.37 -18.93
C GLU A 249 -26.54 -35.93 -19.44
N ARG A 250 -25.57 -35.06 -19.72
CA ARG A 250 -24.18 -35.49 -19.87
C ARG A 250 -23.78 -36.09 -18.53
N ASP A 251 -23.65 -37.41 -18.51
CA ASP A 251 -23.37 -38.27 -17.35
C ASP A 251 -22.54 -37.56 -16.28
N GLU A 252 -23.22 -36.97 -15.29
CA GLU A 252 -22.64 -36.35 -14.09
C GLU A 252 -22.06 -37.41 -13.11
N GLU A 253 -21.77 -38.62 -13.60
CA GLU A 253 -21.41 -39.80 -12.80
C GLU A 253 -19.90 -39.91 -12.55
N ASN A 254 -19.06 -39.28 -13.39
CA ASN A 254 -17.59 -39.28 -13.27
C ASN A 254 -17.03 -37.86 -13.08
N LEU A 255 -16.62 -37.53 -11.86
CA LEU A 255 -16.00 -36.24 -11.50
C LEU A 255 -14.54 -36.46 -11.10
N HIS A 256 -13.59 -35.81 -11.76
CA HIS A 256 -12.14 -35.93 -11.51
C HIS A 256 -11.60 -37.38 -11.49
N GLY A 257 -12.20 -38.29 -12.29
CA GLY A 257 -11.80 -39.70 -12.33
C GLY A 257 -12.42 -40.58 -11.22
N PHE A 258 -13.29 -40.01 -10.37
CA PHE A 258 -14.09 -40.75 -9.40
C PHE A 258 -15.46 -41.10 -9.98
N ASN A 259 -15.78 -42.40 -9.99
CA ASN A 259 -17.13 -42.88 -10.30
C ASN A 259 -17.96 -42.90 -9.00
N PHE A 260 -18.77 -41.86 -8.79
CA PHE A 260 -19.54 -41.70 -7.56
C PHE A 260 -20.64 -42.75 -7.39
N LYS A 261 -21.10 -43.36 -8.48
CA LYS A 261 -22.07 -44.45 -8.45
C LYS A 261 -21.44 -45.73 -7.90
N LEU A 262 -20.27 -46.10 -8.42
CA LEU A 262 -19.49 -47.23 -7.93
C LEU A 262 -19.06 -47.02 -6.47
N LEU A 263 -18.65 -45.80 -6.09
CA LEU A 263 -18.26 -45.48 -4.71
C LEU A 263 -19.43 -45.60 -3.72
N LYS A 264 -20.64 -45.18 -4.11
CA LYS A 264 -21.85 -45.31 -3.29
C LYS A 264 -22.35 -46.75 -3.20
N GLU A 265 -22.10 -47.57 -4.22
CA GLU A 265 -22.38 -49.01 -4.21
C GLU A 265 -21.39 -49.77 -3.30
N LEU A 266 -20.11 -49.40 -3.32
CA LEU A 266 -19.06 -50.05 -2.52
C LEU A 266 -19.06 -49.61 -1.05
N HIS A 267 -19.48 -48.38 -0.75
CA HIS A 267 -19.52 -47.83 0.61
C HIS A 267 -20.90 -47.22 0.93
N PRO A 268 -21.91 -48.05 1.25
CA PRO A 268 -23.27 -47.61 1.55
C PRO A 268 -23.38 -46.71 2.77
N ASP A 269 -22.48 -46.87 3.74
CA ASP A 269 -22.48 -46.19 5.04
C ASP A 269 -21.93 -44.76 4.96
N SER A 270 -21.23 -44.41 3.88
CA SER A 270 -20.56 -43.11 3.69
C SER A 270 -21.20 -42.25 2.60
N LYS A 271 -22.47 -42.50 2.27
CA LYS A 271 -23.19 -41.80 1.19
C LYS A 271 -23.20 -40.28 1.37
N ASP A 272 -23.47 -39.81 2.59
CA ASP A 272 -23.54 -38.37 2.88
C ASP A 272 -22.17 -37.70 2.73
N SER A 273 -21.09 -38.36 3.18
CA SER A 273 -19.71 -37.89 3.00
C SER A 273 -19.27 -37.91 1.53
N LEU A 274 -19.71 -38.91 0.76
CA LEU A 274 -19.44 -38.97 -0.69
C LEU A 274 -20.20 -37.88 -1.44
N ASP A 275 -21.40 -37.51 -1.00
CA ASP A 275 -22.15 -36.39 -1.55
C ASP A 275 -21.52 -35.03 -1.18
N ALA A 276 -21.05 -34.87 0.06
CA ALA A 276 -20.28 -33.70 0.47
C ALA A 276 -18.96 -33.57 -0.31
N PHE A 277 -18.24 -34.68 -0.52
CA PHE A 277 -17.02 -34.70 -1.33
C PHE A 277 -17.28 -34.43 -2.81
N ARG A 278 -18.38 -34.95 -3.36
CA ARG A 278 -18.84 -34.64 -4.73
C ARG A 278 -19.17 -33.16 -4.88
N MET A 279 -19.84 -32.57 -3.89
CA MET A 279 -20.15 -31.14 -3.83
C MET A 279 -18.87 -30.31 -3.79
N HIS A 280 -17.92 -30.68 -2.93
CA HIS A 280 -16.62 -30.02 -2.83
C HIS A 280 -15.82 -30.10 -4.15
N LEU A 281 -15.82 -31.25 -4.83
CA LEU A 281 -15.18 -31.39 -6.15
C LEU A 281 -15.89 -30.57 -7.24
N LYS A 282 -17.22 -30.43 -7.17
CA LYS A 282 -17.98 -29.53 -8.05
C LYS A 282 -17.71 -28.05 -7.73
N GLU A 283 -17.39 -27.70 -6.49
CA GLU A 283 -16.95 -26.36 -6.09
C GLU A 283 -15.52 -26.06 -6.55
N ILE A 284 -14.66 -27.08 -6.58
CA ILE A 284 -13.32 -26.98 -7.17
C ILE A 284 -13.38 -26.86 -8.71
N GLN A 285 -14.42 -27.39 -9.35
CA GLN A 285 -14.53 -27.43 -10.80
C GLN A 285 -14.97 -26.07 -11.39
N GLU A 286 -13.98 -25.41 -11.99
CA GLU A 286 -14.03 -24.51 -13.17
C GLU A 286 -15.28 -23.65 -13.35
N LEU A 287 -15.14 -22.33 -13.09
CA LEU A 287 -15.80 -21.21 -13.79
C LEU A 287 -17.12 -21.59 -14.50
N ALA A 288 -18.06 -22.15 -13.75
CA ALA A 288 -19.30 -22.65 -14.31
C ALA A 288 -20.18 -21.44 -14.57
N PRO A 289 -20.75 -21.30 -15.78
CA PRO A 289 -21.58 -20.16 -16.13
C PRO A 289 -22.80 -20.13 -15.22
N LEU A 290 -23.14 -18.94 -14.74
CA LEU A 290 -24.39 -18.71 -14.03
C LEU A 290 -25.53 -18.54 -15.04
N LYS A 291 -26.71 -19.03 -14.69
CA LYS A 291 -27.92 -18.77 -15.48
C LYS A 291 -28.40 -17.34 -15.25
N GLN A 292 -29.13 -16.77 -16.21
CA GLN A 292 -29.52 -15.35 -16.18
C GLN A 292 -30.28 -14.96 -14.89
N TRP A 293 -31.20 -15.80 -14.40
CA TRP A 293 -31.92 -15.54 -13.15
C TRP A 293 -31.03 -15.62 -11.90
N GLN A 294 -29.95 -16.40 -11.94
CA GLN A 294 -29.01 -16.50 -10.81
C GLN A 294 -28.14 -15.26 -10.70
N VAL A 295 -27.98 -14.49 -11.78
CA VAL A 295 -27.21 -13.23 -11.79
C VAL A 295 -28.02 -12.08 -11.18
N GLN A 296 -29.35 -12.09 -11.35
CA GLN A 296 -30.22 -11.00 -10.88
C GLN A 296 -30.16 -10.78 -9.36
N ASP A 297 -30.17 -11.87 -8.59
CA ASP A 297 -30.16 -11.83 -7.12
C ASP A 297 -28.76 -11.90 -6.51
N LEU A 298 -27.72 -12.00 -7.34
CA LEU A 298 -26.37 -12.32 -6.91
C LEU A 298 -25.76 -11.25 -5.99
N SER A 299 -26.08 -9.97 -6.25
CA SER A 299 -25.65 -8.84 -5.42
C SER A 299 -26.23 -8.94 -4.01
N PHE A 300 -27.54 -9.17 -3.88
CA PHE A 300 -28.20 -9.37 -2.58
C PHE A 300 -27.67 -10.59 -1.84
N GLN A 301 -27.41 -11.68 -2.57
CA GLN A 301 -26.84 -12.90 -2.01
C GLN A 301 -25.42 -12.70 -1.48
N ALA A 302 -24.59 -11.95 -2.21
CA ALA A 302 -23.25 -11.57 -1.76
C ALA A 302 -23.31 -10.65 -0.53
N SER A 303 -24.19 -9.64 -0.53
CA SER A 303 -24.39 -8.75 0.62
C SER A 303 -24.83 -9.53 1.87
N GLN A 304 -25.80 -10.45 1.73
CA GLN A 304 -26.24 -11.31 2.83
C GLN A 304 -25.08 -12.15 3.39
N LEU A 305 -24.23 -12.70 2.52
CA LEU A 305 -23.08 -13.49 2.95
C LEU A 305 -22.06 -12.64 3.74
N ILE A 306 -21.80 -11.42 3.28
CA ILE A 306 -20.89 -10.47 3.94
C ILE A 306 -21.45 -10.02 5.30
N ILE A 307 -22.73 -9.64 5.36
CA ILE A 307 -23.38 -9.16 6.59
C ILE A 307 -23.42 -10.26 7.67
N ASN A 308 -23.60 -11.52 7.29
CA ASN A 308 -23.64 -12.64 8.23
C ASN A 308 -22.25 -13.18 8.62
N SER A 309 -21.18 -12.66 8.02
CA SER A 309 -19.82 -13.08 8.37
C SER A 309 -19.31 -12.35 9.60
N ASP A 310 -18.49 -13.02 10.41
CA ASP A 310 -17.86 -12.41 11.59
C ASP A 310 -16.91 -11.26 11.20
N ASN A 311 -16.24 -11.38 10.04
CA ASN A 311 -15.29 -10.40 9.50
C ASN A 311 -15.75 -9.88 8.13
N ALA A 312 -16.75 -9.00 8.11
CA ALA A 312 -17.36 -8.47 6.88
C ALA A 312 -16.34 -7.92 5.86
N ILE A 313 -15.33 -7.17 6.30
CA ILE A 313 -14.31 -6.59 5.39
C ILE A 313 -13.42 -7.67 4.77
N GLU A 314 -13.04 -8.68 5.55
CA GLU A 314 -12.21 -9.78 5.05
C GLU A 314 -12.99 -10.63 4.04
N THR A 315 -14.25 -10.94 4.34
CA THR A 315 -15.14 -11.65 3.41
C THR A 315 -15.38 -10.83 2.14
N LEU A 316 -15.64 -9.53 2.25
CA LEU A 316 -15.76 -8.64 1.09
C LEU A 316 -14.50 -8.67 0.22
N LYS A 317 -13.31 -8.61 0.83
CA LYS A 317 -12.03 -8.69 0.13
C LYS A 317 -11.88 -10.03 -0.60
N GLN A 318 -12.11 -11.15 0.08
CA GLN A 318 -11.99 -12.48 -0.52
C GLN A 318 -12.97 -12.67 -1.69
N LEU A 319 -14.24 -12.28 -1.50
CA LEU A 319 -15.26 -12.38 -2.53
C LEU A 319 -14.94 -11.48 -3.73
N SER A 320 -14.40 -10.28 -3.51
CA SER A 320 -14.06 -9.35 -4.59
C SER A 320 -12.82 -9.80 -5.38
N GLN A 321 -11.81 -10.38 -4.71
CA GLN A 321 -10.56 -10.83 -5.35
C GLN A 321 -10.74 -12.10 -6.19
N ASP A 322 -11.58 -13.04 -5.73
CA ASP A 322 -11.78 -14.35 -6.35
C ASP A 322 -13.23 -14.56 -6.83
N PHE A 323 -13.95 -13.47 -7.15
CA PHE A 323 -15.39 -13.50 -7.44
C PHE A 323 -15.84 -14.62 -8.39
N PRO A 324 -15.19 -14.84 -9.55
CA PRO A 324 -15.62 -15.88 -10.49
C PRO A 324 -15.58 -17.30 -9.91
N ARG A 325 -14.75 -17.56 -8.89
CA ARG A 325 -14.68 -18.86 -8.19
C ARG A 325 -15.83 -19.02 -7.19
N HIS A 326 -16.23 -17.93 -6.54
CA HIS A 326 -17.27 -17.94 -5.51
C HIS A 326 -18.69 -17.76 -6.06
N ALA A 327 -18.84 -17.22 -7.28
CA ALA A 327 -20.12 -16.86 -7.89
C ALA A 327 -21.21 -17.95 -7.78
N ARG A 328 -20.87 -19.22 -8.03
CA ARG A 328 -21.82 -20.34 -7.92
C ARG A 328 -22.24 -20.63 -6.48
N SER A 329 -21.32 -20.53 -5.53
CA SER A 329 -21.62 -20.72 -4.11
C SER A 329 -22.54 -19.60 -3.61
N ILE A 330 -22.22 -18.34 -3.95
CA ILE A 330 -23.03 -17.16 -3.64
C ILE A 330 -24.45 -17.32 -4.18
N SER A 331 -24.61 -17.83 -5.42
CA SER A 331 -25.93 -17.99 -6.05
C SER A 331 -26.90 -18.91 -5.30
N ARG A 332 -26.40 -19.72 -4.36
CA ARG A 332 -27.21 -20.65 -3.54
C ARG A 332 -27.59 -20.06 -2.19
N GLN A 333 -27.01 -18.94 -1.80
CA GLN A 333 -27.32 -18.28 -0.54
C GLN A 333 -28.77 -17.82 -0.57
N SER A 334 -29.52 -18.12 0.50
CA SER A 334 -30.85 -17.57 0.71
C SER A 334 -30.73 -16.12 1.21
N VAL A 335 -31.48 -15.20 0.60
CA VAL A 335 -31.56 -13.80 1.04
C VAL A 335 -32.75 -13.65 1.98
N ASP A 336 -32.53 -13.05 3.14
CA ASP A 336 -33.64 -12.73 4.03
C ASP A 336 -34.49 -11.58 3.48
N HIS A 337 -35.80 -11.65 3.68
CA HIS A 337 -36.71 -10.64 3.16
C HIS A 337 -36.46 -9.25 3.78
N ASN A 338 -36.05 -9.19 5.05
CA ASN A 338 -35.78 -7.90 5.69
C ASN A 338 -34.54 -7.24 5.09
N THR A 339 -33.45 -7.98 4.93
CA THR A 339 -32.21 -7.47 4.32
C THR A 339 -32.43 -6.97 2.90
N ARG A 340 -33.20 -7.71 2.08
CA ARG A 340 -33.56 -7.23 0.72
C ARG A 340 -34.30 -5.90 0.78
N LYS A 341 -35.32 -5.80 1.64
CA LYS A 341 -36.14 -4.59 1.78
C LYS A 341 -35.30 -3.40 2.23
N GLU A 342 -34.39 -3.58 3.18
CA GLU A 342 -33.48 -2.53 3.66
C GLU A 342 -32.57 -2.01 2.54
N ILE A 343 -31.97 -2.91 1.75
CA ILE A 343 -31.13 -2.52 0.61
C ILE A 343 -31.94 -1.74 -0.43
N GLU A 344 -33.15 -2.19 -0.77
CA GLU A 344 -34.01 -1.50 -1.74
C GLU A 344 -34.46 -0.11 -1.26
N VAL A 345 -34.74 0.05 0.04
CA VAL A 345 -35.06 1.36 0.64
C VAL A 345 -33.84 2.27 0.55
N ASN A 346 -32.66 1.78 0.91
CA ASN A 346 -31.43 2.57 0.84
C ASN A 346 -31.11 3.02 -0.59
N GLN A 347 -31.33 2.15 -1.57
CA GLN A 347 -31.19 2.47 -2.99
C GLN A 347 -32.17 3.56 -3.44
N LYS A 348 -33.44 3.47 -3.05
CA LYS A 348 -34.47 4.42 -3.49
C LYS A 348 -34.41 5.77 -2.78
N GLU A 349 -34.10 5.79 -1.49
CA GLU A 349 -34.17 7.00 -0.66
C GLU A 349 -32.85 7.76 -0.59
N TYR A 350 -31.69 7.09 -0.63
CA TYR A 350 -30.40 7.75 -0.42
C TYR A 350 -29.54 7.79 -1.69
N LEU A 351 -29.40 6.67 -2.40
CA LEU A 351 -28.58 6.62 -3.62
C LEU A 351 -29.14 7.49 -4.74
N VAL A 352 -30.45 7.40 -5.03
CA VAL A 352 -31.10 8.23 -6.06
C VAL A 352 -30.99 9.73 -5.71
N ASN A 353 -31.15 10.10 -4.45
CA ASN A 353 -31.04 11.50 -4.01
C ASN A 353 -29.58 12.02 -4.07
N ALA A 354 -28.60 11.12 -3.99
CA ALA A 354 -27.20 11.43 -4.22
C ALA A 354 -26.81 11.41 -5.72
N GLY A 355 -27.76 11.20 -6.62
CA GLY A 355 -27.52 11.12 -8.06
C GLY A 355 -26.84 9.83 -8.51
N MET A 356 -26.89 8.77 -7.71
CA MET A 356 -26.21 7.50 -7.97
C MET A 356 -27.19 6.38 -8.35
N GLU A 357 -26.78 5.55 -9.30
CA GLU A 357 -27.54 4.37 -9.74
C GLU A 357 -27.10 3.08 -9.00
N PRO A 358 -27.99 2.08 -8.84
CA PRO A 358 -27.61 0.79 -8.27
C PRO A 358 -26.49 0.11 -9.08
N GLY A 359 -25.36 -0.14 -8.43
CA GLY A 359 -24.18 -0.74 -9.05
C GLY A 359 -23.05 0.25 -9.32
N GLU A 360 -23.30 1.56 -9.18
CA GLU A 360 -22.24 2.56 -9.16
C GLU A 360 -21.46 2.49 -7.85
N SER A 361 -20.17 2.80 -7.93
CA SER A 361 -19.27 2.87 -6.78
C SER A 361 -18.88 4.33 -6.56
N ALA A 362 -18.99 4.78 -5.32
CA ALA A 362 -18.53 6.10 -4.91
C ALA A 362 -17.73 5.99 -3.60
N LEU A 363 -16.63 6.72 -3.54
CA LEU A 363 -15.78 6.79 -2.37
C LEU A 363 -15.77 8.22 -1.85
N PHE A 364 -16.08 8.39 -0.58
CA PHE A 364 -16.01 9.69 0.08
C PHE A 364 -14.97 9.65 1.18
N LEU A 365 -14.13 10.68 1.25
CA LEU A 365 -13.20 10.90 2.36
C LEU A 365 -13.60 12.20 3.04
N ASN A 366 -14.12 12.12 4.27
CA ASN A 366 -14.50 13.29 5.06
C ASN A 366 -15.47 14.26 4.36
N GLY A 367 -16.33 13.73 3.48
CA GLY A 367 -17.29 14.50 2.67
C GLY A 367 -16.82 14.82 1.26
N ILE A 368 -15.53 14.66 0.96
CA ILE A 368 -14.95 14.88 -0.36
C ILE A 368 -15.21 13.65 -1.24
N SER A 369 -15.91 13.83 -2.36
CA SER A 369 -16.10 12.79 -3.37
C SER A 369 -14.78 12.51 -4.09
N LEU A 370 -14.34 11.26 -4.07
CA LEU A 370 -13.15 10.79 -4.76
C LEU A 370 -13.55 10.01 -6.01
N ASP A 371 -12.94 10.36 -7.14
CA ASP A 371 -13.08 9.61 -8.38
C ASP A 371 -12.26 8.33 -8.31
N ILE A 372 -12.94 7.19 -8.21
CA ILE A 372 -12.33 5.87 -8.05
C ILE A 372 -11.52 5.48 -9.29
N ASP A 373 -11.90 5.95 -10.48
CA ASP A 373 -11.26 5.55 -11.73
C ASP A 373 -9.90 6.23 -11.94
N SER A 374 -9.71 7.42 -11.34
CA SER A 374 -8.44 8.15 -11.40
C SER A 374 -7.61 8.04 -10.12
N LEU A 375 -8.18 7.55 -9.02
CA LEU A 375 -7.52 7.48 -7.72
C LEU A 375 -6.38 6.45 -7.71
N ASP A 376 -5.16 6.96 -7.58
CA ASP A 376 -3.98 6.15 -7.31
C ASP A 376 -3.72 6.04 -5.79
N THR A 377 -3.11 4.93 -5.36
CA THR A 377 -2.59 4.73 -4.01
C THR A 377 -1.69 5.86 -3.53
N PHE A 378 -0.86 6.43 -4.40
CA PHE A 378 0.01 7.56 -4.06
C PHE A 378 -0.80 8.84 -3.82
N GLN A 379 -1.80 9.11 -4.66
CA GLN A 379 -2.71 10.25 -4.49
C GLN A 379 -3.56 10.11 -3.22
N LEU A 380 -4.04 8.90 -2.92
CA LEU A 380 -4.77 8.63 -1.69
C LEU A 380 -3.93 8.93 -0.45
N VAL A 381 -2.64 8.55 -0.45
CA VAL A 381 -1.73 8.90 0.65
C VAL A 381 -1.57 10.42 0.78
N ASP A 382 -1.43 11.15 -0.33
CA ASP A 382 -1.31 12.60 -0.30
C ASP A 382 -2.59 13.28 0.19
N LEU A 383 -3.77 12.77 -0.20
CA LEU A 383 -5.07 13.23 0.29
C LEU A 383 -5.22 13.00 1.80
N ILE A 384 -4.90 11.80 2.28
CA ILE A 384 -4.97 11.49 3.72
C ILE A 384 -4.00 12.39 4.52
N LYS A 385 -2.82 12.69 3.99
CA LYS A 385 -1.88 13.63 4.63
C LYS A 385 -2.45 15.05 4.71
N GLN A 386 -3.05 15.54 3.62
CA GLN A 386 -3.69 16.85 3.62
C GLN A 386 -4.80 16.93 4.66
N GLU A 387 -5.62 15.87 4.74
CA GLU A 387 -6.71 15.78 5.70
C GLU A 387 -6.22 15.66 7.15
N GLU A 388 -5.12 14.93 7.40
CA GLU A 388 -4.49 14.87 8.72
C GLU A 388 -4.05 16.26 9.19
N ARG A 389 -3.46 17.07 8.30
CA ARG A 389 -3.03 18.44 8.63
C ARG A 389 -4.22 19.33 8.97
N VAL A 390 -5.32 19.23 8.21
CA VAL A 390 -6.55 19.97 8.48
C VAL A 390 -7.15 19.55 9.82
N SER A 391 -7.31 18.24 10.02
CA SER A 391 -7.82 17.66 11.27
C SER A 391 -6.98 18.08 12.48
N THR A 392 -5.66 18.04 12.37
CA THR A 392 -4.74 18.47 13.43
C THR A 392 -4.85 19.98 13.68
N GLY A 393 -5.03 20.78 12.63
CA GLY A 393 -5.30 22.22 12.75
C GLY A 393 -6.54 22.52 13.59
N PHE A 394 -7.66 21.86 13.29
CA PHE A 394 -8.90 22.00 14.08
C PHE A 394 -8.77 21.47 15.51
N PHE A 395 -8.08 20.35 15.68
CA PHE A 395 -7.80 19.78 16.99
C PHE A 395 -7.04 20.76 17.88
N ASN A 396 -6.04 21.45 17.34
CA ASN A 396 -5.27 22.46 18.05
C ASN A 396 -6.10 23.70 18.43
N MET A 397 -7.20 23.97 17.71
CA MET A 397 -8.16 25.03 18.05
C MET A 397 -9.23 24.56 19.06
N GLY A 398 -9.23 23.29 19.45
CA GLY A 398 -10.15 22.71 20.43
C GLY A 398 -11.38 22.02 19.83
N PHE A 399 -11.47 21.89 18.50
CA PHE A 399 -12.53 21.15 17.81
C PHE A 399 -12.06 19.71 17.57
N LYS A 400 -12.83 18.70 17.99
CA LYS A 400 -12.40 17.30 17.89
C LYS A 400 -12.90 16.66 16.60
N ARG A 401 -14.11 16.11 16.60
CA ARG A 401 -14.73 15.48 15.41
C ARG A 401 -15.80 16.34 14.79
N GLU A 402 -16.18 17.42 15.47
CA GLU A 402 -17.22 18.35 15.07
C GLU A 402 -16.80 19.23 13.89
N TYR A 403 -15.51 19.25 13.52
CA TYR A 403 -15.03 20.05 12.38
C TYR A 403 -15.60 19.53 11.05
N LEU A 404 -15.83 18.22 10.91
CA LEU A 404 -16.38 17.64 9.68
C LEU A 404 -17.79 18.12 9.40
N SER A 405 -18.65 18.13 10.43
CA SER A 405 -20.00 18.67 10.28
C SER A 405 -19.97 20.17 10.00
N ILE A 406 -19.02 20.92 10.57
CA ILE A 406 -18.85 22.34 10.27
C ILE A 406 -18.41 22.55 8.81
N LEU A 407 -17.42 21.82 8.32
CA LEU A 407 -16.90 21.93 6.94
C LEU A 407 -17.96 21.55 5.91
N VAL A 408 -18.61 20.39 6.09
CA VAL A 408 -19.67 19.92 5.18
C VAL A 408 -20.83 20.92 5.15
N ASN A 409 -21.21 21.50 6.29
CA ASN A 409 -22.27 22.50 6.33
C ASN A 409 -21.86 23.86 5.72
N MET A 410 -20.57 24.20 5.65
CA MET A 410 -20.09 25.44 5.04
C MET A 410 -20.06 25.36 3.51
N GLU A 411 -19.64 24.22 2.95
CA GLU A 411 -19.59 24.01 1.49
C GLU A 411 -21.00 23.95 0.87
N LEU A 412 -21.97 23.44 1.63
CA LEU A 412 -23.39 23.39 1.27
C LEU A 412 -24.13 24.75 1.40
N SER A 413 -23.45 25.83 1.78
CA SER A 413 -24.11 27.13 2.02
C SER A 413 -24.25 28.03 0.79
N GLU A 414 -23.59 27.70 -0.33
CA GLU A 414 -23.63 28.54 -1.54
C GLU A 414 -24.45 27.96 -2.71
N GLU A 415 -24.55 26.63 -2.88
CA GLU A 415 -25.39 26.04 -3.96
C GLU A 415 -26.07 24.73 -3.46
N GLU A 416 -27.37 24.58 -3.73
CA GLU A 416 -28.20 23.37 -3.54
C GLU A 416 -28.83 23.09 -2.16
N ASN A 417 -29.92 23.81 -1.85
CA ASN A 417 -30.85 23.50 -0.76
C ASN A 417 -31.71 22.21 -0.97
N GLU A 418 -31.46 21.40 -2.02
CA GLU A 418 -32.21 20.15 -2.29
C GLU A 418 -31.49 18.86 -1.82
N LEU A 419 -30.18 18.90 -1.53
CA LEU A 419 -29.42 17.75 -0.98
C LEU A 419 -29.57 17.55 0.55
N ARG A 420 -30.44 18.34 1.19
CA ARG A 420 -30.61 18.48 2.65
C ARG A 420 -30.89 17.20 3.44
N CYS A 421 -31.23 16.07 2.81
CA CYS A 421 -31.66 14.86 3.54
C CYS A 421 -30.85 13.59 3.28
N GLY A 422 -30.03 13.51 2.23
CA GLY A 422 -29.32 12.26 1.87
C GLY A 422 -28.01 12.05 2.64
N LEU A 423 -27.11 13.03 2.56
CA LEU A 423 -25.75 12.95 3.12
C LEU A 423 -25.72 12.92 4.64
N GLN A 424 -26.62 13.65 5.30
CA GLN A 424 -26.68 13.67 6.77
C GLN A 424 -27.18 12.34 7.36
N GLY A 425 -27.98 11.57 6.61
CA GLY A 425 -28.35 10.20 6.95
C GLY A 425 -27.22 9.19 6.70
N CYS A 426 -26.50 9.32 5.59
CA CYS A 426 -25.35 8.46 5.27
C CYS A 426 -24.16 8.66 6.23
N ILE A 427 -23.89 9.90 6.67
CA ILE A 427 -22.83 10.19 7.64
C ILE A 427 -23.20 9.66 9.04
N SER A 428 -24.47 9.74 9.45
CA SER A 428 -24.88 9.23 10.77
C SER A 428 -24.81 7.70 10.88
N LEU A 429 -25.03 6.95 9.79
CA LEU A 429 -25.00 5.48 9.80
C LEU A 429 -23.59 4.86 9.85
N VAL A 430 -22.54 5.63 9.56
CA VAL A 430 -21.14 5.16 9.70
C VAL A 430 -20.60 5.42 11.11
N PHE A 431 -21.32 6.20 11.92
CA PHE A 431 -20.87 6.66 13.24
C PHE A 431 -21.72 6.18 14.43
N GLU A 432 -22.63 5.21 14.25
CA GLU A 432 -23.24 4.44 15.36
C GLU A 432 -22.77 2.98 15.42
#